data_AF-A0A395D101-F1
#
_entry.id   AF-A0A395D101-F1
#
_cell.length_a   1.000
_cell.length_b   1.000
_cell.length_c   1.000
_cell.angle_alpha   90.00
_cell.angle_beta   90.00
_cell.angle_gamma   90.00
#
_symmetry.space_group_name_H-M   'P 1'
#
loop_
_entity.id
_entity.type
_entity.pdbx_description
1 polymer ?
#
loop_
_entity_poly.entity_id
_entity_poly.type
_entity_poly.pdbx_seq_one_letter_code
_entity_poly.pdbx_strand_id
1 'polypeptide(L)'
;MSERLLFLTGHLAHPRLERMLASFGDEARNWRIHDIGVKVAALMTQDIILRRLPRPVEADRVIVPGRCRADLRDLSEAFGVAFERGPEEIIDLPAYLGKDGARADLSRYDMRIFAEIVDASKMSVADVLARAQSLENAGADVIDLGCLPDTPFPHLEETIRALKAAGLKVSVDSASRDELERGAKAGADHLLSLDERSLAILPDYSPVVPILVPNPHGDLDSLQRAARLAEQRGIAYILDPILDPIHFGLAASIERYVEIRRREPDAEIMMGTGNLTELTDADSGGVAALLLGLCSELHIRHLLTVQVSPHTRRTVEEHDAARRLMYAARADRALPKGYSDALLQIHDKRPFAATAAEIAELARDLRDGNFRIDVAEDGIHIYARGFHRVAQDAMSLFPELGVAQDGAHAFYLGTELMKAEIAFRLGKRYRQDEPLDWGCAVDASEEDKTRFAEAGHTLRKKDKDRLADADDP
;
A
#
# COMPACT_ATOMS: atom_id res chain seq x y z
N MET A 1 7.17 41.41 0.10
CA MET A 1 7.87 40.78 1.24
C MET A 1 7.37 39.36 1.35
N SER A 2 8.23 38.35 1.56
CA SER A 2 7.75 36.99 1.78
C SER A 2 7.10 36.88 3.15
N GLU A 3 5.89 36.34 3.17
CA GLU A 3 5.05 36.19 4.36
C GLU A 3 5.76 35.33 5.43
N ARG A 4 5.72 35.78 6.69
CA ARG A 4 6.25 35.04 7.85
C ARG A 4 5.16 34.13 8.41
N LEU A 5 5.30 32.83 8.20
CA LEU A 5 4.37 31.83 8.70
C LEU A 5 4.96 31.08 9.88
N LEU A 6 4.18 30.89 10.94
CA LEU A 6 4.51 29.98 12.03
C LEU A 6 3.57 28.79 12.02
N PHE A 7 4.11 27.59 11.82
CA PHE A 7 3.33 26.36 11.85
C PHE A 7 3.42 25.71 13.22
N LEU A 8 2.27 25.46 13.86
CA LEU A 8 2.22 24.67 15.09
C LEU A 8 2.08 23.19 14.75
N THR A 9 2.82 22.33 15.45
CA THR A 9 2.75 20.88 15.25
C THR A 9 2.96 20.10 16.55
N GLY A 10 2.71 18.79 16.51
CA GLY A 10 3.17 17.86 17.54
C GLY A 10 4.44 17.13 17.13
N HIS A 11 5.01 16.37 18.07
CA HIS A 11 6.31 15.74 17.94
C HIS A 11 6.45 14.82 16.73
N LEU A 12 5.47 13.94 16.48
CA LEU A 12 5.55 12.97 15.37
C LEU A 12 5.48 13.62 13.98
N ALA A 13 4.90 14.82 13.89
CA ALA A 13 4.68 15.52 12.63
C ALA A 13 5.80 16.52 12.31
N HIS A 14 6.62 16.90 13.29
CA HIS A 14 7.67 17.92 13.16
C HIS A 14 8.70 17.59 12.07
N PRO A 15 9.36 16.41 12.02
CA PRO A 15 10.39 16.15 11.02
C PRO A 15 9.85 16.15 9.57
N ARG A 16 8.60 15.72 9.40
CA ARG A 16 7.93 15.73 8.09
C ARG A 16 7.59 17.15 7.66
N LEU A 17 7.05 17.95 8.58
CA LEU A 17 6.74 19.35 8.30
C LEU A 17 8.01 20.12 7.95
N GLU A 18 9.11 19.92 8.67
CA GLU A 18 10.41 20.56 8.38
C GLU A 18 10.89 20.27 6.95
N ARG A 19 10.85 19.01 6.52
CA ARG A 19 11.25 18.63 5.15
C ARG A 19 10.27 19.12 4.08
N MET A 20 8.97 19.13 4.40
CA MET A 20 7.96 19.74 3.53
C MET A 20 8.18 21.25 3.38
N LEU A 21 8.49 21.97 4.45
CA LEU A 21 8.77 23.41 4.34
C LEU A 21 10.07 23.65 3.58
N ALA A 22 11.10 22.83 3.81
CA ALA A 22 12.37 22.92 3.09
C ALA A 22 12.22 22.69 1.58
N SER A 23 11.26 21.85 1.14
CA SER A 23 11.03 21.61 -0.30
C SER A 23 10.50 22.83 -1.05
N PHE A 24 9.98 23.85 -0.36
CA PHE A 24 9.55 25.11 -0.96
C PHE A 24 10.70 26.12 -1.17
N GLY A 25 11.93 25.79 -0.76
CA GLY A 25 13.12 26.61 -1.03
C GLY A 25 13.04 28.03 -0.44
N ASP A 26 13.43 29.02 -1.24
CA ASP A 26 13.55 30.42 -0.82
C ASP A 26 12.24 31.04 -0.31
N GLU A 27 11.09 30.53 -0.73
CA GLU A 27 9.78 31.03 -0.28
C GLU A 27 9.51 30.68 1.18
N ALA A 28 10.00 29.53 1.66
CA ALA A 28 9.88 29.11 3.05
C ALA A 28 10.95 29.71 3.98
N ARG A 29 11.81 30.60 3.47
CA ARG A 29 12.89 31.23 4.25
C ARG A 29 12.40 31.90 5.54
N ASN A 30 11.18 32.45 5.49
CA ASN A 30 10.54 33.16 6.61
C ASN A 30 9.54 32.28 7.38
N TRP A 31 9.47 30.99 7.06
CA TRP A 31 8.57 30.06 7.72
C TRP A 31 9.27 29.36 8.87
N ARG A 32 8.55 29.17 9.98
CA ARG A 32 9.07 28.55 11.20
C ARG A 32 8.11 27.49 11.69
N ILE A 33 8.65 26.49 12.40
CA ILE A 33 7.87 25.41 13.00
C ILE A 33 8.03 25.49 14.51
N HIS A 34 6.95 25.27 15.23
CA HIS A 34 6.96 25.14 16.68
C HIS A 34 6.24 23.87 17.11
N ASP A 35 6.99 22.94 17.73
CA ASP A 35 6.43 21.76 18.39
C ASP A 35 5.84 22.19 19.74
N ILE A 36 4.52 22.04 19.89
CA ILE A 36 3.80 22.44 21.11
C ILE A 36 3.92 21.39 22.24
N GLY A 37 4.68 20.30 22.02
CA GLY A 37 4.97 19.27 23.02
C GLY A 37 3.83 18.27 23.22
N VAL A 38 3.07 17.97 22.17
CA VAL A 38 2.07 16.88 22.15
C VAL A 38 2.52 15.79 21.17
N LYS A 39 2.13 14.52 21.39
CA LYS A 39 2.54 13.42 20.51
C LYS A 39 1.96 13.55 19.08
N VAL A 40 0.67 13.88 18.97
CA VAL A 40 -0.05 14.06 17.68
C VAL A 40 -0.86 15.35 17.67
N ALA A 41 -1.05 15.94 16.50
CA ALA A 41 -1.74 17.21 16.30
C ALA A 41 -3.20 17.23 16.82
N ALA A 42 -3.90 16.10 16.80
CA ALA A 42 -5.28 15.99 17.30
C ALA A 42 -5.41 16.24 18.82
N LEU A 43 -4.31 16.16 19.57
CA LEU A 43 -4.26 16.44 21.02
C LEU A 43 -3.96 17.92 21.33
N MET A 44 -3.79 18.76 20.31
CA MET A 44 -3.51 20.19 20.46
C MET A 44 -4.81 20.94 20.79
N THR A 45 -4.95 21.39 22.04
CA THR A 45 -6.09 22.20 22.52
C THR A 45 -5.71 23.67 22.68
N GLN A 46 -6.72 24.54 22.77
CA GLN A 46 -6.54 25.99 23.01
C GLN A 46 -5.68 26.26 24.26
N ASP A 47 -5.98 25.62 25.39
CA ASP A 47 -5.24 25.78 26.64
C ASP A 47 -3.76 25.39 26.51
N ILE A 48 -3.48 24.34 25.73
CA ILE A 48 -2.10 23.90 25.48
C ILE A 48 -1.35 24.96 24.68
N ILE A 49 -1.98 25.53 23.65
CA ILE A 49 -1.37 26.59 22.83
C ILE A 49 -1.12 27.84 23.68
N LEU A 50 -2.12 28.31 24.41
CA LEU A 50 -2.02 29.49 25.29
C LEU A 50 -0.89 29.38 26.31
N ARG A 51 -0.69 28.18 26.86
CA ARG A 51 0.32 27.92 27.87
C ARG A 51 1.73 27.73 27.30
N ARG A 52 1.86 27.11 26.13
CA ARG A 52 3.15 26.59 25.64
C ARG A 52 3.75 27.36 24.48
N LEU A 53 2.96 28.13 23.73
CA LEU A 53 3.49 28.97 22.66
C LEU A 53 4.20 30.20 23.26
N PRO A 54 5.52 30.37 23.04
CA PRO A 54 6.26 31.48 23.62
C PRO A 54 5.80 32.84 23.08
N ARG A 55 5.95 33.89 23.89
CA ARG A 55 5.69 35.29 23.51
C ARG A 55 7.00 36.07 23.49
N PRO A 56 7.20 37.02 22.56
CA PRO A 56 6.29 37.41 21.47
C PRO A 56 6.26 36.40 20.32
N VAL A 57 5.15 36.36 19.56
CA VAL A 57 5.05 35.57 18.32
C VAL A 57 5.52 36.43 17.16
N GLU A 58 6.65 36.07 16.54
CA GLU A 58 7.24 36.79 15.41
C GLU A 58 6.79 36.20 14.06
N ALA A 59 5.49 36.29 13.76
CA ALA A 59 4.92 35.82 12.50
C ALA A 59 3.79 36.75 12.03
N ASP A 60 3.50 36.74 10.74
CA ASP A 60 2.35 37.44 10.17
C ASP A 60 1.07 36.59 10.34
N ARG A 61 1.20 35.26 10.24
CA ARG A 61 0.15 34.27 10.49
C ARG A 61 0.67 33.03 11.22
N VAL A 62 -0.15 32.47 12.10
CA VAL A 62 0.08 31.19 12.77
C VAL A 62 -0.88 30.15 12.19
N ILE A 63 -0.33 29.07 11.62
CA ILE A 63 -1.09 27.98 11.03
C ILE A 63 -1.12 26.82 12.03
N VAL A 64 -2.31 26.47 12.51
CA VAL A 64 -2.53 25.28 13.35
C VAL A 64 -2.98 24.09 12.50
N PRO A 65 -2.73 22.84 12.92
CA PRO A 65 -3.19 21.67 12.18
C PRO A 65 -4.72 21.66 12.05
N GLY A 66 -5.27 21.14 10.95
CA GLY A 66 -6.72 21.14 10.70
C GLY A 66 -7.55 20.49 11.79
N ARG A 67 -6.99 19.44 12.41
CA ARG A 67 -7.60 18.69 13.52
C ARG A 67 -7.51 19.38 14.89
N CYS A 68 -6.85 20.54 14.99
CA CYS A 68 -6.74 21.30 16.24
C CYS A 68 -8.12 21.85 16.65
N ARG A 69 -8.66 21.42 17.79
CA ARG A 69 -9.96 21.89 18.28
C ARG A 69 -9.79 23.10 19.21
N ALA A 70 -9.34 24.22 18.65
CA ALA A 70 -9.20 25.50 19.36
C ALA A 70 -10.05 26.60 18.71
N ASP A 71 -10.48 27.59 19.51
CA ASP A 71 -11.04 28.83 18.99
C ASP A 71 -9.91 29.73 18.47
N LEU A 72 -9.89 29.94 17.16
CA LEU A 72 -8.83 30.70 16.50
C LEU A 72 -8.97 32.21 16.72
N ARG A 73 -10.19 32.71 17.01
CA ARG A 73 -10.40 34.13 17.29
C ARG A 73 -9.80 34.47 18.65
N ASP A 74 -10.13 33.67 19.67
CA ASP A 74 -9.57 33.83 21.01
C ASP A 74 -8.03 33.76 20.99
N LEU A 75 -7.46 32.82 20.24
CA LEU A 75 -6.01 32.72 20.07
C LEU A 75 -5.43 33.96 19.36
N SER A 76 -6.11 34.44 18.32
CA SER A 76 -5.66 35.64 17.59
C SER A 76 -5.66 36.87 18.49
N GLU A 77 -6.68 37.05 19.31
CA GLU A 77 -6.77 38.12 20.30
C GLU A 77 -5.68 38.00 21.38
N ALA A 78 -5.46 36.79 21.91
CA ALA A 78 -4.51 36.55 22.99
C ALA A 78 -3.04 36.73 22.59
N PHE A 79 -2.70 36.46 21.33
CA PHE A 79 -1.33 36.55 20.81
C PHE A 79 -1.09 37.79 19.92
N GLY A 80 -2.14 38.49 19.48
CA GLY A 80 -2.04 39.67 18.62
C GLY A 80 -1.59 39.36 17.18
N VAL A 81 -1.76 38.12 16.72
CA VAL A 81 -1.37 37.63 15.39
C VAL A 81 -2.51 36.79 14.83
N ALA A 82 -2.73 36.77 13.52
CA ALA A 82 -3.80 35.97 12.91
C ALA A 82 -3.51 34.46 13.05
N PHE A 83 -4.47 33.71 13.60
CA PHE A 83 -4.46 32.25 13.62
C PHE A 83 -5.37 31.68 12.53
N GLU A 84 -4.87 30.66 11.84
CA GLU A 84 -5.59 29.98 10.77
C GLU A 84 -5.51 28.47 10.91
N ARG A 85 -6.57 27.81 10.44
CA ARG A 85 -6.65 26.35 10.36
C ARG A 85 -6.01 25.89 9.06
N GLY A 86 -4.86 25.23 9.18
CA GLY A 86 -4.23 24.51 8.08
C GLY A 86 -4.97 23.22 7.72
N PRO A 87 -4.43 22.42 6.79
CA PRO A 87 -5.02 21.15 6.43
C PRO A 87 -4.97 20.16 7.59
N GLU A 88 -5.84 19.14 7.54
CA GLU A 88 -5.78 18.04 8.52
C GLU A 88 -4.47 17.25 8.43
N GLU A 89 -3.91 17.11 7.22
CA GLU A 89 -2.74 16.31 6.94
C GLU A 89 -1.64 17.15 6.30
N ILE A 90 -0.37 16.94 6.71
CA ILE A 90 0.78 17.69 6.18
C ILE A 90 0.94 17.50 4.66
N ILE A 91 0.53 16.36 4.12
CA ILE A 91 0.62 16.11 2.69
C ILE A 91 -0.26 17.06 1.85
N ASP A 92 -1.30 17.61 2.46
CA ASP A 92 -2.21 18.53 1.81
C ASP A 92 -1.74 19.98 1.96
N LEU A 93 -0.65 20.21 2.68
CA LEU A 93 -0.08 21.53 2.92
C LEU A 93 0.36 22.25 1.62
N PRO A 94 0.99 21.58 0.64
CA PRO A 94 1.23 22.20 -0.66
C PRO A 94 -0.06 22.74 -1.26
N ALA A 95 -1.11 21.92 -1.39
CA ALA A 95 -2.37 22.33 -1.97
C ALA A 95 -3.03 23.47 -1.19
N TYR A 96 -3.01 23.41 0.15
CA TYR A 96 -3.47 24.48 1.03
C TYR A 96 -2.71 25.80 0.83
N LEU A 97 -1.41 25.72 0.52
CA LEU A 97 -0.57 26.88 0.17
C LEU A 97 -0.61 27.21 -1.34
N GLY A 98 -1.49 26.57 -2.12
CA GLY A 98 -1.65 26.79 -3.56
C GLY A 98 -0.55 26.17 -4.44
N LYS A 99 0.05 25.06 -4.01
CA LYS A 99 1.20 24.40 -4.65
C LYS A 99 0.95 22.92 -4.94
N ASP A 100 1.62 22.41 -5.96
CA ASP A 100 1.65 20.97 -6.26
C ASP A 100 2.56 20.23 -5.27
N GLY A 101 2.04 19.16 -4.66
CA GLY A 101 2.82 18.32 -3.76
C GLY A 101 3.76 17.38 -4.52
N ALA A 102 5.02 17.27 -4.08
CA ALA A 102 5.95 16.28 -4.62
C ALA A 102 5.46 14.86 -4.30
N ARG A 103 5.38 13.99 -5.31
CA ARG A 103 5.10 12.56 -5.12
C ARG A 103 6.27 11.89 -4.42
N ALA A 104 5.97 11.02 -3.45
CA ALA A 104 7.01 10.25 -2.78
C ALA A 104 7.69 9.27 -3.75
N ASP A 105 9.01 9.13 -3.64
CA ASP A 105 9.75 8.08 -4.35
C ASP A 105 9.55 6.73 -3.64
N LEU A 106 8.89 5.80 -4.33
CA LEU A 106 8.59 4.45 -3.85
C LEU A 106 9.42 3.37 -4.56
N SER A 107 10.46 3.77 -5.33
CA SER A 107 11.31 2.82 -6.05
C SER A 107 12.16 1.95 -5.13
N ARG A 108 12.40 2.41 -3.89
CA ARG A 108 13.30 1.78 -2.93
C ARG A 108 12.56 0.99 -1.85
N TYR A 109 13.20 -0.08 -1.38
CA TYR A 109 12.77 -0.93 -0.28
C TYR A 109 13.98 -1.67 0.31
N ASP A 110 13.86 -2.21 1.52
CA ASP A 110 14.90 -3.03 2.17
C ASP A 110 14.39 -4.37 2.73
N MET A 111 13.10 -4.67 2.56
CA MET A 111 12.53 -5.98 2.85
C MET A 111 12.47 -6.82 1.58
N ARG A 112 12.94 -8.06 1.66
CA ARG A 112 12.92 -9.04 0.58
C ARG A 112 11.77 -10.02 0.77
N ILE A 113 11.01 -10.26 -0.28
CA ILE A 113 9.86 -11.16 -0.28
C ILE A 113 10.29 -12.53 -0.80
N PHE A 114 10.13 -13.54 0.06
CA PHE A 114 10.21 -14.96 -0.25
C PHE A 114 8.78 -15.40 -0.54
N ALA A 115 8.46 -15.61 -1.82
CA ALA A 115 7.14 -16.03 -2.24
C ALA A 115 7.13 -17.55 -2.46
N GLU A 116 6.32 -18.24 -1.67
CA GLU A 116 6.24 -19.69 -1.71
C GLU A 116 5.34 -20.18 -2.86
N ILE A 117 5.87 -21.16 -3.61
CA ILE A 117 5.10 -22.03 -4.49
C ILE A 117 4.82 -23.31 -3.72
N VAL A 118 3.62 -23.37 -3.14
CA VAL A 118 3.14 -24.55 -2.41
C VAL A 118 2.95 -25.71 -3.37
N ASP A 119 3.17 -26.93 -2.87
CA ASP A 119 3.00 -28.17 -3.62
C ASP A 119 3.86 -28.22 -4.90
N ALA A 120 5.04 -27.56 -4.89
CA ALA A 120 5.92 -27.48 -6.05
C ALA A 120 6.29 -28.87 -6.61
N SER A 121 6.36 -29.90 -5.75
CA SER A 121 6.63 -31.28 -6.15
C SER A 121 5.53 -31.93 -7.01
N LYS A 122 4.31 -31.39 -7.01
CA LYS A 122 3.18 -31.85 -7.86
C LYS A 122 3.10 -31.13 -9.20
N MET A 123 3.82 -30.02 -9.36
CA MET A 123 3.83 -29.21 -10.57
C MET A 123 4.84 -29.76 -11.57
N SER A 124 4.70 -29.40 -12.85
CA SER A 124 5.81 -29.59 -13.79
C SER A 124 6.85 -28.48 -13.62
N VAL A 125 8.09 -28.71 -14.05
CA VAL A 125 9.14 -27.66 -14.06
C VAL A 125 8.67 -26.40 -14.81
N ALA A 126 7.93 -26.57 -15.91
CA ALA A 126 7.40 -25.46 -16.70
C ALA A 126 6.34 -24.66 -15.94
N ASP A 127 5.44 -25.33 -15.22
CA ASP A 127 4.41 -24.67 -14.41
C ASP A 127 5.03 -23.93 -13.22
N VAL A 128 6.04 -24.52 -12.57
CA VAL A 128 6.79 -23.84 -11.50
C VAL A 128 7.47 -22.59 -12.03
N LEU A 129 8.12 -22.66 -13.19
CA LEU A 129 8.77 -21.51 -13.81
C LEU A 129 7.77 -20.41 -14.18
N ALA A 130 6.61 -20.77 -14.74
CA ALA A 130 5.57 -19.80 -15.07
C ALA A 130 5.01 -19.11 -13.82
N ARG A 131 4.76 -19.88 -12.75
CA ARG A 131 4.31 -19.35 -11.47
C ARG A 131 5.37 -18.45 -10.83
N ALA A 132 6.63 -18.86 -10.87
CA ALA A 132 7.76 -18.08 -10.35
C ALA A 132 7.90 -16.73 -11.04
N GLN A 133 7.77 -16.68 -12.37
CA GLN A 133 7.83 -15.42 -13.12
C GLN A 133 6.65 -14.50 -12.77
N SER A 134 5.46 -15.06 -12.57
CA SER A 134 4.30 -14.30 -12.11
C SER A 134 4.54 -13.70 -10.71
N LEU A 135 5.16 -14.44 -9.80
CA LEU A 135 5.49 -13.97 -8.45
C LEU A 135 6.60 -12.90 -8.46
N GLU A 136 7.64 -13.07 -9.30
CA GLU A 136 8.68 -12.05 -9.50
C GLU A 136 8.06 -10.74 -10.01
N ASN A 137 7.18 -10.81 -11.02
CA ASN A 137 6.48 -9.64 -11.55
C ASN A 137 5.56 -8.98 -10.50
N ALA A 138 5.01 -9.76 -9.56
CA ALA A 138 4.23 -9.25 -8.44
C ALA A 138 5.10 -8.60 -7.33
N GLY A 139 6.42 -8.81 -7.36
CA GLY A 139 7.38 -8.19 -6.44
C GLY A 139 8.20 -9.16 -5.58
N ALA A 140 8.11 -10.48 -5.80
CA ALA A 140 8.95 -11.45 -5.10
C ALA A 140 10.43 -11.27 -5.46
N ASP A 141 11.32 -11.33 -4.46
CA ASP A 141 12.78 -11.31 -4.69
C ASP A 141 13.39 -12.72 -4.64
N VAL A 142 12.72 -13.65 -3.96
CA VAL A 142 13.13 -15.06 -3.83
C VAL A 142 11.90 -15.94 -4.04
N ILE A 143 12.07 -16.99 -4.83
CA ILE A 143 11.05 -18.01 -5.05
C ILE A 143 11.34 -19.17 -4.10
N ASP A 144 10.41 -19.42 -3.18
CA ASP A 144 10.51 -20.51 -2.22
C ASP A 144 9.75 -21.74 -2.73
N LEU A 145 10.45 -22.87 -2.80
CA LEU A 145 9.88 -24.14 -3.25
C LEU A 145 9.39 -24.91 -2.02
N GLY A 146 8.07 -24.85 -1.78
CA GLY A 146 7.42 -25.59 -0.70
C GLY A 146 7.35 -27.08 -1.03
N CYS A 147 8.13 -27.89 -0.30
CA CYS A 147 8.07 -29.35 -0.39
C CYS A 147 6.91 -29.90 0.45
N LEU A 148 6.35 -31.01 -0.02
CA LEU A 148 5.29 -31.71 0.67
C LEU A 148 5.85 -32.75 1.65
N PRO A 149 5.34 -32.83 2.89
CA PRO A 149 5.65 -33.93 3.79
C PRO A 149 5.35 -35.29 3.13
N ASP A 150 6.23 -36.26 3.34
CA ASP A 150 6.12 -37.64 2.87
C ASP A 150 5.92 -37.81 1.34
N THR A 151 6.17 -36.76 0.56
CA THR A 151 6.01 -36.78 -0.90
C THR A 151 7.32 -36.41 -1.57
N PRO A 152 7.99 -37.34 -2.28
CA PRO A 152 9.27 -37.04 -2.92
C PRO A 152 9.16 -35.92 -3.95
N PHE A 153 10.18 -35.07 -4.01
CA PHE A 153 10.36 -34.11 -5.10
C PHE A 153 11.41 -34.61 -6.11
N PRO A 154 11.06 -35.48 -7.08
CA PRO A 154 12.05 -36.15 -7.95
C PRO A 154 12.75 -35.20 -8.93
N HIS A 155 12.09 -34.11 -9.31
CA HIS A 155 12.61 -33.13 -10.27
C HIS A 155 13.12 -31.84 -9.60
N LEU A 156 13.39 -31.87 -8.29
CA LEU A 156 13.85 -30.71 -7.50
C LEU A 156 15.07 -30.02 -8.13
N GLU A 157 16.12 -30.77 -8.47
CA GLU A 157 17.35 -30.21 -9.03
C GLU A 157 17.15 -29.64 -10.43
N GLU A 158 16.22 -30.21 -11.21
CA GLU A 158 15.84 -29.68 -12.52
C GLU A 158 15.07 -28.36 -12.37
N THR A 159 14.11 -28.31 -11.45
CA THR A 159 13.36 -27.09 -11.09
C THR A 159 14.30 -25.99 -10.64
N ILE A 160 15.20 -26.26 -9.69
CA ILE A 160 16.18 -25.27 -9.21
C ILE A 160 17.02 -24.76 -10.39
N ARG A 161 17.59 -25.65 -11.20
CA ARG A 161 18.40 -25.25 -12.38
C ARG A 161 17.62 -24.37 -13.36
N ALA A 162 16.34 -24.68 -13.63
CA ALA A 162 15.48 -23.90 -14.50
C ALA A 162 15.24 -22.49 -13.95
N LEU A 163 14.89 -22.37 -12.67
CA LEU A 163 14.69 -21.08 -11.99
C LEU A 163 15.98 -20.24 -11.98
N LYS A 164 17.12 -20.84 -11.65
CA LYS A 164 18.43 -20.17 -11.68
C LYS A 164 18.79 -19.70 -13.09
N ALA A 165 18.50 -20.49 -14.12
CA ALA A 165 18.73 -20.11 -15.52
C ALA A 165 17.87 -18.93 -15.97
N ALA A 166 16.69 -18.75 -15.36
CA ALA A 166 15.84 -17.59 -15.55
C ALA A 166 16.29 -16.34 -14.75
N GLY A 167 17.38 -16.43 -13.98
CA GLY A 167 17.90 -15.31 -13.18
C GLY A 167 17.30 -15.20 -11.78
N LEU A 168 16.43 -16.12 -11.39
CA LEU A 168 15.72 -16.08 -10.12
C LEU A 168 16.61 -16.52 -8.93
N LYS A 169 16.28 -16.00 -7.75
CA LYS A 169 16.78 -16.51 -6.48
C LYS A 169 15.85 -17.61 -5.98
N VAL A 170 16.43 -18.68 -5.45
CA VAL A 170 15.68 -19.89 -5.10
C VAL A 170 15.93 -20.25 -3.65
N SER A 171 14.84 -20.56 -2.97
CA SER A 171 14.81 -21.13 -1.63
C SER A 171 14.11 -22.49 -1.66
N VAL A 172 14.47 -23.38 -0.74
CA VAL A 172 13.85 -24.70 -0.58
C VAL A 172 13.37 -24.84 0.85
N ASP A 173 12.06 -25.06 1.03
CA ASP A 173 11.44 -25.37 2.32
C ASP A 173 11.01 -26.83 2.35
N SER A 174 11.68 -27.63 3.18
CA SER A 174 11.38 -29.06 3.30
C SER A 174 11.69 -29.59 4.70
N ALA A 175 10.81 -30.47 5.19
CA ALA A 175 11.07 -31.28 6.37
C ALA A 175 12.06 -32.45 6.09
N SER A 176 12.35 -32.75 4.83
CA SER A 176 13.24 -33.84 4.42
C SER A 176 14.70 -33.38 4.34
N ARG A 177 15.55 -33.99 5.17
CA ARG A 177 17.01 -33.77 5.14
C ARG A 177 17.63 -34.08 3.77
N ASP A 178 17.12 -35.10 3.08
CA ASP A 178 17.60 -35.47 1.73
C ASP A 178 17.28 -34.38 0.70
N GLU A 179 16.07 -33.82 0.75
CA GLU A 179 15.67 -32.76 -0.18
C GLU A 179 16.44 -31.47 0.06
N LEU A 180 16.68 -31.10 1.33
CA LEU A 180 17.53 -29.96 1.68
C LEU A 180 18.98 -30.15 1.19
N GLU A 181 19.56 -31.35 1.36
CA GLU A 181 20.89 -31.67 0.84
C GLU A 181 20.95 -31.59 -0.69
N ARG A 182 19.94 -32.14 -1.39
CA ARG A 182 19.83 -32.08 -2.85
C ARG A 182 19.66 -30.64 -3.33
N GLY A 183 18.82 -29.85 -2.65
CA GLY A 183 18.60 -28.44 -2.93
C GLY A 183 19.88 -27.60 -2.82
N ALA A 184 20.64 -27.79 -1.73
CA ALA A 184 21.94 -27.13 -1.56
C ALA A 184 22.92 -27.50 -2.68
N LYS A 185 23.04 -28.79 -3.02
CA LYS A 185 23.93 -29.26 -4.10
C LYS A 185 23.50 -28.75 -5.48
N ALA A 186 22.21 -28.54 -5.69
CA ALA A 186 21.64 -28.03 -6.94
C ALA A 186 21.82 -26.50 -7.10
N GLY A 187 22.25 -25.80 -6.05
CA GLY A 187 22.52 -24.36 -6.09
C GLY A 187 21.36 -23.47 -5.64
N ALA A 188 20.50 -23.96 -4.74
CA ALA A 188 19.58 -23.10 -4.00
C ALA A 188 20.37 -22.01 -3.25
N ASP A 189 19.83 -20.79 -3.21
CA ASP A 189 20.44 -19.67 -2.48
C ASP A 189 20.14 -19.77 -0.97
N HIS A 190 18.98 -20.35 -0.63
CA HIS A 190 18.47 -20.47 0.73
C HIS A 190 17.92 -21.88 1.01
N LEU A 191 18.00 -22.30 2.27
CA LEU A 191 17.30 -23.47 2.81
C LEU A 191 16.50 -23.04 4.03
N LEU A 192 15.22 -23.38 4.06
CA LEU A 192 14.34 -23.02 5.17
C LEU A 192 14.39 -24.04 6.31
N SER A 193 14.04 -23.57 7.51
CA SER A 193 13.75 -24.40 8.67
C SER A 193 14.93 -25.26 9.19
N LEU A 194 16.17 -24.76 9.10
CA LEU A 194 17.34 -25.41 9.71
C LEU A 194 17.46 -25.08 11.21
N ASP A 195 18.06 -25.97 11.99
CA ASP A 195 18.27 -25.80 13.43
C ASP A 195 19.69 -26.23 13.85
N GLU A 196 19.99 -26.20 15.15
CA GLU A 196 21.31 -26.57 15.68
C GLU A 196 21.73 -28.02 15.38
N ARG A 197 20.79 -28.89 14.97
CA ARG A 197 21.03 -30.30 14.65
C ARG A 197 21.08 -30.54 13.14
N SER A 198 20.29 -29.81 12.35
CA SER A 198 20.21 -29.97 10.90
C SER A 198 21.20 -29.09 10.12
N LEU A 199 21.76 -28.04 10.74
CA LEU A 199 22.76 -27.17 10.10
C LEU A 199 24.00 -27.90 9.55
N ALA A 200 24.30 -29.10 10.04
CA ALA A 200 25.36 -29.97 9.54
C ALA A 200 25.17 -30.41 8.06
N ILE A 201 23.99 -30.19 7.46
CA ILE A 201 23.73 -30.38 6.02
C ILE A 201 24.66 -29.51 5.16
N LEU A 202 24.95 -28.30 5.61
CA LEU A 202 25.81 -27.36 4.89
C LEU A 202 27.26 -27.56 5.29
N PRO A 203 28.24 -27.48 4.36
CA PRO A 203 29.66 -27.45 4.71
C PRO A 203 30.06 -26.09 5.31
N ASP A 204 31.24 -26.03 5.93
CA ASP A 204 31.80 -24.76 6.40
C ASP A 204 32.02 -23.78 5.23
N TYR A 205 31.81 -22.49 5.47
CA TYR A 205 31.84 -21.43 4.46
C TYR A 205 30.88 -21.67 3.27
N SER A 206 29.79 -22.42 3.49
CA SER A 206 28.75 -22.64 2.49
C SER A 206 28.23 -21.30 1.94
N PRO A 207 28.07 -21.15 0.62
CA PRO A 207 27.45 -19.97 0.03
C PRO A 207 25.92 -19.95 0.19
N VAL A 208 25.32 -21.09 0.57
CA VAL A 208 23.88 -21.21 0.84
C VAL A 208 23.58 -20.59 2.21
N VAL A 209 22.61 -19.69 2.27
CA VAL A 209 22.22 -18.98 3.49
C VAL A 209 20.99 -19.67 4.12
N PRO A 210 21.16 -20.46 5.20
CA PRO A 210 20.04 -21.08 5.88
C PRO A 210 19.18 -20.08 6.65
N ILE A 211 17.89 -20.37 6.71
CA ILE A 211 16.97 -19.77 7.68
C ILE A 211 16.97 -20.70 8.89
N LEU A 212 17.39 -20.15 10.03
CA LEU A 212 17.49 -20.86 11.29
C LEU A 212 16.21 -20.67 12.11
N VAL A 213 15.66 -21.76 12.61
CA VAL A 213 14.45 -21.79 13.45
C VAL A 213 14.76 -22.37 14.83
N PRO A 214 13.97 -22.01 15.87
CA PRO A 214 14.12 -22.60 17.20
C PRO A 214 13.69 -24.08 17.20
N ASN A 215 14.43 -24.93 17.91
CA ASN A 215 14.07 -26.31 18.19
C ASN A 215 14.36 -26.65 19.67
N PRO A 216 13.33 -26.80 20.53
CA PRO A 216 11.89 -26.83 20.22
C PRO A 216 11.30 -25.46 19.86
N HIS A 217 10.09 -25.45 19.28
CA HIS A 217 9.36 -24.23 18.91
C HIS A 217 9.34 -23.19 20.03
N GLY A 218 9.68 -21.94 19.70
CA GLY A 218 9.73 -20.82 20.63
C GLY A 218 10.97 -20.72 21.52
N ASP A 219 11.88 -21.71 21.52
CA ASP A 219 13.14 -21.64 22.30
C ASP A 219 14.18 -20.75 21.61
N LEU A 220 14.20 -19.46 21.97
CA LEU A 220 15.18 -18.49 21.46
C LEU A 220 16.63 -18.86 21.81
N ASP A 221 16.88 -19.57 22.91
CA ASP A 221 18.25 -19.95 23.27
C ASP A 221 18.77 -21.03 22.29
N SER A 222 17.90 -21.93 21.80
CA SER A 222 18.25 -22.88 20.73
C SER A 222 18.56 -22.18 19.42
N LEU A 223 17.77 -21.16 19.06
CA LEU A 223 18.00 -20.36 17.87
C LEU A 223 19.36 -19.64 17.93
N GLN A 224 19.71 -19.07 19.08
CA GLN A 224 21.02 -18.42 19.29
C GLN A 224 22.20 -19.42 19.32
N ARG A 225 21.98 -20.68 19.71
CA ARG A 225 23.01 -21.72 19.59
C ARG A 225 23.24 -22.11 18.13
N ALA A 226 22.17 -22.25 17.34
CA ALA A 226 22.26 -22.48 15.91
C ALA A 226 22.98 -21.32 15.19
N ALA A 227 22.66 -20.07 15.54
CA ALA A 227 23.32 -18.87 15.02
C ALA A 227 24.84 -18.89 15.29
N ARG A 228 25.24 -19.10 16.55
CA ARG A 228 26.66 -19.21 16.94
C ARG A 228 27.39 -20.34 16.23
N LEU A 229 26.70 -21.47 15.98
CA LEU A 229 27.27 -22.57 15.20
C LEU A 229 27.49 -22.17 13.74
N ALA A 230 26.56 -21.44 13.11
CA ALA A 230 26.73 -20.93 11.75
C ALA A 230 27.90 -19.94 11.67
N GLU A 231 28.04 -19.02 12.62
CA GLU A 231 29.14 -18.06 12.71
C GLU A 231 30.50 -18.73 12.83
N GLN A 232 30.63 -19.70 13.73
CA GLN A 232 31.88 -20.45 13.92
C GLN A 232 32.32 -21.18 12.65
N ARG A 233 31.36 -21.55 11.81
CA ARG A 233 31.56 -22.26 10.54
C ARG A 233 31.66 -21.31 9.34
N GLY A 234 31.59 -19.99 9.56
CA GLY A 234 31.68 -18.98 8.51
C GLY A 234 30.49 -18.99 7.55
N ILE A 235 29.32 -19.42 8.01
CA ILE A 235 28.08 -19.50 7.22
C ILE A 235 27.20 -18.30 7.59
N ALA A 236 26.82 -17.47 6.60
CA ALA A 236 25.82 -16.42 6.81
C ALA A 236 24.44 -17.03 7.02
N TYR A 237 23.58 -16.43 7.85
CA TYR A 237 22.29 -17.02 8.23
C TYR A 237 21.22 -15.94 8.40
N ILE A 238 19.96 -16.38 8.44
CA ILE A 238 18.79 -15.55 8.77
C ILE A 238 18.08 -16.21 9.94
N LEU A 239 17.65 -15.46 10.95
CA LEU A 239 16.92 -15.98 12.10
C LEU A 239 15.41 -15.90 11.87
N ASP A 240 14.68 -16.95 12.21
CA ASP A 240 13.22 -16.95 12.23
C ASP A 240 12.68 -17.49 13.57
N PRO A 241 12.23 -16.60 14.48
CA PRO A 241 11.53 -16.97 15.72
C PRO A 241 10.15 -17.61 15.55
N ILE A 242 9.64 -17.63 14.31
CA ILE A 242 8.34 -18.12 13.87
C ILE A 242 7.16 -17.29 14.42
N LEU A 243 6.37 -16.73 13.51
CA LEU A 243 5.11 -16.04 13.82
C LEU A 243 3.95 -17.04 13.96
N ASP A 244 3.28 -17.02 15.11
CA ASP A 244 2.17 -17.93 15.40
C ASP A 244 0.82 -17.35 14.94
N PRO A 245 -0.16 -18.19 14.55
CA PRO A 245 -1.52 -17.74 14.23
C PRO A 245 -2.25 -17.05 15.41
N ILE A 246 -3.29 -16.29 15.08
CA ILE A 246 -4.22 -15.71 16.07
C ILE A 246 -4.83 -16.86 16.90
N HIS A 247 -4.89 -16.68 18.22
CA HIS A 247 -5.31 -17.68 19.22
C HIS A 247 -4.36 -18.86 19.46
N PHE A 248 -3.26 -18.98 18.70
CA PHE A 248 -2.26 -20.05 18.86
C PHE A 248 -0.90 -19.56 19.35
N GLY A 249 -0.77 -18.25 19.63
CA GLY A 249 0.46 -17.70 20.19
C GLY A 249 0.88 -16.35 19.62
N LEU A 250 0.11 -15.73 18.72
CA LEU A 250 0.50 -14.48 18.03
C LEU A 250 1.18 -13.45 18.94
N ALA A 251 0.55 -13.07 20.05
CA ALA A 251 1.11 -12.07 20.96
C ALA A 251 2.47 -12.50 21.54
N ALA A 252 2.59 -13.76 21.96
CA ALA A 252 3.85 -14.33 22.45
C ALA A 252 4.90 -14.41 21.33
N SER A 253 4.50 -14.70 20.09
CA SER A 253 5.43 -14.71 18.96
C SER A 253 5.96 -13.32 18.61
N ILE A 254 5.13 -12.28 18.69
CA ILE A 254 5.58 -10.89 18.54
C ILE A 254 6.59 -10.52 19.64
N GLU A 255 6.33 -10.93 20.89
CA GLU A 255 7.30 -10.75 21.98
C GLU A 255 8.64 -11.45 21.67
N ARG A 256 8.61 -12.66 21.09
CA ARG A 256 9.84 -13.35 20.64
C ARG A 256 10.60 -12.57 19.57
N TYR A 257 9.92 -11.95 18.60
CA TYR A 257 10.56 -11.09 17.61
C TYR A 257 11.22 -9.85 18.23
N VAL A 258 10.53 -9.20 19.18
CA VAL A 258 11.09 -8.06 19.91
C VAL A 258 12.32 -8.49 20.71
N GLU A 259 12.23 -9.61 21.41
CA GLU A 259 13.30 -10.11 22.26
C GLU A 259 14.53 -10.56 21.45
N ILE A 260 14.35 -11.26 20.32
CA ILE A 260 15.49 -11.66 19.48
C ILE A 260 16.19 -10.44 18.88
N ARG A 261 15.45 -9.41 18.42
CA ARG A 261 16.07 -8.18 17.90
C ARG A 261 16.84 -7.45 19.00
N ARG A 262 16.38 -7.51 20.26
CA ARG A 262 17.11 -6.95 21.41
C ARG A 262 18.39 -7.73 21.71
N ARG A 263 18.35 -9.07 21.60
CA ARG A 263 19.50 -9.95 21.85
C ARG A 263 20.53 -9.91 20.72
N GLU A 264 20.06 -9.80 19.48
CA GLU A 264 20.84 -9.84 18.25
C GLU A 264 20.56 -8.59 17.37
N PRO A 265 21.07 -7.40 17.75
CA PRO A 265 20.70 -6.13 17.12
C PRO A 265 20.97 -6.05 15.63
N ASP A 266 22.03 -6.72 15.15
CA ASP A 266 22.50 -6.66 13.76
C ASP A 266 22.10 -7.89 12.93
N ALA A 267 21.38 -8.85 13.51
CA ALA A 267 21.04 -10.09 12.80
C ALA A 267 20.03 -9.84 11.66
N GLU A 268 20.17 -10.62 10.59
CA GLU A 268 19.11 -10.78 9.61
C GLU A 268 17.98 -11.61 10.20
N ILE A 269 16.75 -11.11 10.05
CA ILE A 269 15.56 -11.77 10.60
C ILE A 269 14.54 -11.95 9.48
N MET A 270 13.89 -13.11 9.49
CA MET A 270 12.74 -13.46 8.67
C MET A 270 11.45 -13.46 9.51
N MET A 271 10.35 -13.01 8.91
CA MET A 271 9.01 -13.21 9.44
C MET A 271 8.11 -13.86 8.39
N GLY A 272 7.55 -15.03 8.73
CA GLY A 272 6.47 -15.66 7.98
C GLY A 272 5.14 -14.96 8.22
N THR A 273 4.63 -14.22 7.24
CA THR A 273 3.37 -13.46 7.33
C THR A 273 2.15 -14.29 6.93
N GLY A 274 2.37 -15.38 6.18
CA GLY A 274 1.34 -16.25 5.62
C GLY A 274 0.32 -16.76 6.65
N ASN A 275 0.78 -17.12 7.85
CA ASN A 275 -0.08 -17.61 8.94
C ASN A 275 -1.18 -16.62 9.35
N LEU A 276 -0.99 -15.32 9.12
CA LEU A 276 -2.01 -14.33 9.46
C LEU A 276 -2.81 -13.89 8.25
N THR A 277 -2.18 -13.77 7.08
CA THR A 277 -2.90 -13.37 5.86
C THR A 277 -3.82 -14.48 5.32
N GLU A 278 -3.43 -15.75 5.43
CA GLU A 278 -4.26 -16.88 4.96
C GLU A 278 -5.33 -17.29 5.97
N LEU A 279 -5.03 -17.20 7.28
CA LEU A 279 -5.89 -17.76 8.34
C LEU A 279 -6.74 -16.71 9.06
N THR A 280 -6.95 -15.55 8.43
CA THR A 280 -7.80 -14.48 8.95
C THR A 280 -8.72 -13.99 7.85
N ASP A 281 -10.04 -14.11 8.03
CA ASP A 281 -11.04 -13.55 7.10
C ASP A 281 -11.11 -12.01 7.23
N ALA A 282 -10.11 -11.33 6.68
CA ALA A 282 -10.00 -9.87 6.60
C ALA A 282 -9.24 -9.48 5.33
N ASP A 283 -9.40 -8.24 4.85
CA ASP A 283 -8.65 -7.79 3.67
C ASP A 283 -7.13 -7.87 3.91
N SER A 284 -6.46 -8.72 3.14
CA SER A 284 -5.06 -9.09 3.36
C SER A 284 -4.11 -7.90 3.26
N GLY A 285 -4.42 -6.89 2.44
CA GLY A 285 -3.62 -5.66 2.35
C GLY A 285 -3.51 -4.89 3.67
N GLY A 286 -4.57 -4.88 4.48
CA GLY A 286 -4.55 -4.25 5.81
C GLY A 286 -3.72 -5.06 6.82
N VAL A 287 -3.83 -6.39 6.78
CA VAL A 287 -3.04 -7.31 7.61
C VAL A 287 -1.55 -7.20 7.26
N ALA A 288 -1.22 -7.22 5.97
CA ALA A 288 0.13 -7.06 5.46
C ALA A 288 0.73 -5.71 5.87
N ALA A 289 -0.03 -4.60 5.76
CA ALA A 289 0.42 -3.29 6.22
C ALA A 289 0.80 -3.28 7.71
N LEU A 290 0.00 -3.90 8.57
CA LEU A 290 0.28 -3.95 10.01
C LEU A 290 1.54 -4.78 10.31
N LEU A 291 1.65 -5.97 9.70
CA LEU A 291 2.80 -6.86 9.87
C LEU A 291 4.10 -6.22 9.37
N LEU A 292 4.07 -5.58 8.20
CA LEU A 292 5.25 -4.90 7.66
C LEU A 292 5.57 -3.60 8.41
N GLY A 293 4.60 -2.99 9.08
CA GLY A 293 4.84 -1.96 10.09
C GLY A 293 5.72 -2.48 11.23
N LEU A 294 5.36 -3.63 11.82
CA LEU A 294 6.17 -4.29 12.85
C LEU A 294 7.56 -4.67 12.32
N CYS A 295 7.63 -5.24 11.11
CA CYS A 295 8.90 -5.55 10.47
C CYS A 295 9.78 -4.31 10.27
N SER A 296 9.19 -3.18 9.90
CA SER A 296 9.90 -1.92 9.68
C SER A 296 10.49 -1.36 10.98
N GLU A 297 9.75 -1.43 12.08
CA GLU A 297 10.20 -1.04 13.43
C GLU A 297 11.29 -1.98 13.97
N LEU A 298 11.15 -3.29 13.75
CA LEU A 298 12.10 -4.30 14.21
C LEU A 298 13.23 -4.56 13.22
N HIS A 299 13.34 -3.79 12.13
CA HIS A 299 14.31 -4.01 11.05
C HIS A 299 14.36 -5.46 10.54
N ILE A 300 13.21 -6.12 10.45
CA ILE A 300 13.08 -7.44 9.83
C ILE A 300 13.09 -7.25 8.31
N ARG A 301 14.01 -7.94 7.63
CA ARG A 301 14.31 -7.70 6.21
C ARG A 301 13.94 -8.85 5.29
N HIS A 302 13.48 -9.97 5.83
CA HIS A 302 13.05 -11.12 5.04
C HIS A 302 11.60 -11.46 5.39
N LEU A 303 10.74 -11.56 4.38
CA LEU A 303 9.31 -11.79 4.53
C LEU A 303 8.98 -13.09 3.81
N LEU A 304 8.54 -14.12 4.52
CA LEU A 304 8.01 -15.33 3.91
C LEU A 304 6.50 -15.18 3.76
N THR A 305 6.02 -15.16 2.53
CA THR A 305 4.59 -15.08 2.22
C THR A 305 4.18 -16.26 1.35
N VAL A 306 2.96 -16.72 1.59
CA VAL A 306 2.35 -17.80 0.84
C VAL A 306 1.06 -17.28 0.18
N GLN A 307 0.75 -17.81 -1.00
CA GLN A 307 -0.50 -17.57 -1.70
C GLN A 307 -1.10 -18.91 -2.10
N VAL A 308 -1.86 -19.52 -1.18
CA VAL A 308 -2.51 -20.83 -1.36
C VAL A 308 -3.96 -20.67 -1.78
N SER A 309 -4.70 -19.82 -1.07
CA SER A 309 -6.13 -19.74 -1.24
C SER A 309 -6.53 -18.61 -2.20
N PRO A 310 -7.76 -18.66 -2.77
CA PRO A 310 -8.30 -17.54 -3.54
C PRO A 310 -8.51 -16.25 -2.75
N HIS A 311 -8.38 -16.30 -1.41
CA HIS A 311 -8.52 -15.15 -0.52
C HIS A 311 -7.32 -14.20 -0.67
N THR A 312 -6.10 -14.72 -0.60
CA THR A 312 -4.83 -13.94 -0.60
C THR A 312 -4.29 -13.65 -2.00
N ARG A 313 -5.17 -13.51 -3.00
CA ARG A 313 -4.77 -13.58 -4.43
C ARG A 313 -3.79 -12.49 -4.89
N ARG A 314 -3.67 -11.38 -4.14
CA ARG A 314 -2.76 -10.25 -4.40
C ARG A 314 -1.77 -10.02 -3.25
N THR A 315 -1.57 -11.01 -2.39
CA THR A 315 -0.75 -10.83 -1.18
C THR A 315 0.67 -10.41 -1.51
N VAL A 316 1.27 -10.89 -2.60
CA VAL A 316 2.64 -10.50 -2.97
C VAL A 316 2.71 -9.02 -3.36
N GLU A 317 1.78 -8.56 -4.18
CA GLU A 317 1.65 -7.15 -4.59
C GLU A 317 1.34 -6.25 -3.38
N GLU A 318 0.51 -6.72 -2.46
CA GLU A 318 0.22 -6.04 -1.18
C GLU A 318 1.48 -5.91 -0.31
N HIS A 319 2.27 -6.97 -0.19
CA HIS A 319 3.54 -6.95 0.52
C HIS A 319 4.55 -6.02 -0.17
N ASP A 320 4.63 -5.99 -1.51
CA ASP A 320 5.49 -5.08 -2.26
C ASP A 320 5.09 -3.61 -2.05
N ALA A 321 3.79 -3.31 -2.14
CA ALA A 321 3.27 -1.97 -1.87
C ALA A 321 3.55 -1.54 -0.42
N ALA A 322 3.33 -2.44 0.54
CA ALA A 322 3.56 -2.18 1.96
C ALA A 322 5.04 -1.95 2.28
N ARG A 323 5.98 -2.76 1.77
CA ARG A 323 7.41 -2.57 2.08
C ARG A 323 7.95 -1.24 1.56
N ARG A 324 7.49 -0.80 0.38
CA ARG A 324 7.89 0.49 -0.22
C ARG A 324 7.31 1.66 0.58
N LEU A 325 6.03 1.57 0.96
CA LEU A 325 5.38 2.53 1.85
C LEU A 325 6.13 2.66 3.17
N MET A 326 6.45 1.53 3.83
CA MET A 326 7.15 1.52 5.10
C MET A 326 8.58 2.04 4.99
N TYR A 327 9.29 1.68 3.92
CA TYR A 327 10.65 2.17 3.66
C TYR A 327 10.68 3.69 3.52
N ALA A 328 9.84 4.23 2.64
CA ALA A 328 9.76 5.67 2.41
C ALA A 328 9.35 6.41 3.69
N ALA A 329 8.34 5.94 4.40
CA ALA A 329 7.88 6.56 5.65
C ALA A 329 8.93 6.54 6.77
N ARG A 330 9.67 5.42 6.91
CA ARG A 330 10.75 5.28 7.91
C ARG A 330 11.95 6.16 7.57
N ALA A 331 12.38 6.18 6.30
CA ALA A 331 13.44 7.09 5.84
C ALA A 331 13.08 8.55 6.14
N ASP A 332 11.78 8.83 6.14
CA ASP A 332 11.19 10.12 6.40
C ASP A 332 10.94 10.47 7.87
N ARG A 333 11.14 9.51 8.78
CA ARG A 333 10.75 9.63 10.20
C ARG A 333 9.31 10.11 10.36
N ALA A 334 8.41 9.53 9.58
CA ALA A 334 7.02 9.94 9.48
C ALA A 334 6.08 8.73 9.57
N LEU A 335 4.82 9.00 9.90
CA LEU A 335 3.77 7.99 9.81
C LEU A 335 3.59 7.53 8.35
N PRO A 336 3.29 6.24 8.10
CA PRO A 336 3.09 5.67 6.76
C PRO A 336 1.75 6.10 6.14
N LYS A 337 1.57 7.41 5.97
CA LYS A 337 0.34 8.03 5.46
C LYS A 337 0.66 9.04 4.37
N GLY A 338 -0.07 8.95 3.26
CA GLY A 338 0.07 9.86 2.12
C GLY A 338 1.16 9.49 1.12
N TYR A 339 1.90 8.40 1.30
CA TYR A 339 2.94 8.02 0.34
C TYR A 339 2.40 7.30 -0.89
N SER A 340 1.39 6.45 -0.69
CA SER A 340 0.73 5.67 -1.74
C SER A 340 -0.75 5.46 -1.41
N ASP A 341 -1.53 5.16 -2.43
CA ASP A 341 -2.92 4.67 -2.35
C ASP A 341 -3.02 3.18 -2.72
N ALA A 342 -1.89 2.51 -3.03
CA ALA A 342 -1.89 1.13 -3.50
C ALA A 342 -2.59 0.14 -2.55
N LEU A 343 -2.55 0.36 -1.23
CA LEU A 343 -3.21 -0.49 -0.23
C LEU A 343 -4.65 -0.02 0.10
N LEU A 344 -5.11 1.10 -0.48
CA LEU A 344 -6.46 1.62 -0.30
C LEU A 344 -7.40 1.09 -1.39
N GLN A 345 -7.62 -0.22 -1.34
CA GLN A 345 -8.30 -0.94 -2.41
C GLN A 345 -9.81 -0.67 -2.40
N ILE A 346 -10.46 -0.66 -1.22
CA ILE A 346 -11.92 -0.57 -1.08
C ILE A 346 -12.45 0.88 -1.09
N HIS A 347 -11.66 1.86 -0.63
CA HIS A 347 -12.11 3.26 -0.53
C HIS A 347 -10.97 4.22 -0.81
N ASP A 348 -11.27 5.45 -1.22
CA ASP A 348 -10.28 6.50 -1.44
C ASP A 348 -10.24 7.48 -0.25
N LYS A 349 -9.13 8.20 -0.10
CA LYS A 349 -9.00 9.26 0.92
C LYS A 349 -9.96 10.43 0.67
N ARG A 350 -10.26 10.69 -0.61
CA ARG A 350 -11.06 11.82 -1.09
C ARG A 350 -11.94 11.35 -2.25
N PRO A 351 -13.06 10.68 -1.97
CA PRO A 351 -13.91 10.11 -3.01
C PRO A 351 -14.54 11.17 -3.91
N PHE A 352 -15.03 12.27 -3.33
CA PHE A 352 -15.82 13.24 -4.08
C PHE A 352 -14.94 14.35 -4.66
N ALA A 353 -15.10 14.66 -5.94
CA ALA A 353 -14.38 15.73 -6.62
C ALA A 353 -14.98 17.11 -6.33
N ALA A 354 -16.30 17.14 -6.16
CA ALA A 354 -17.11 18.31 -5.97
C ALA A 354 -18.21 17.99 -4.95
N THR A 355 -18.77 19.05 -4.36
CA THR A 355 -19.94 19.00 -3.50
C THR A 355 -21.22 18.93 -4.31
N ALA A 356 -22.32 18.50 -3.68
CA ALA A 356 -23.65 18.46 -4.29
C ALA A 356 -24.09 19.81 -4.89
N ALA A 357 -23.75 20.91 -4.19
CA ALA A 357 -24.09 22.27 -4.61
C ALA A 357 -23.34 22.69 -5.87
N GLU A 358 -22.04 22.41 -5.94
CA GLU A 358 -21.22 22.68 -7.12
C GLU A 358 -21.72 21.89 -8.33
N ILE A 359 -22.08 20.61 -8.16
CA ILE A 359 -22.66 19.80 -9.24
C ILE A 359 -24.01 20.38 -9.71
N ALA A 360 -24.87 20.82 -8.78
CA ALA A 360 -26.15 21.44 -9.12
C ALA A 360 -26.00 22.80 -9.84
N GLU A 361 -24.92 23.54 -9.59
CA GLU A 361 -24.55 24.73 -10.37
C GLU A 361 -24.12 24.36 -11.79
N LEU A 362 -23.20 23.41 -11.93
CA LEU A 362 -22.76 22.90 -13.23
C LEU A 362 -23.93 22.39 -14.08
N ALA A 363 -24.87 21.66 -13.46
CA ALA A 363 -26.06 21.15 -14.14
C ALA A 363 -26.96 22.26 -14.70
N ARG A 364 -27.09 23.41 -14.00
CA ARG A 364 -27.87 24.57 -14.46
C ARG A 364 -27.22 25.29 -15.63
N ASP A 365 -25.91 25.34 -15.67
CA ASP A 365 -25.15 26.05 -16.71
C ASP A 365 -24.94 25.20 -17.97
N LEU A 366 -25.25 23.91 -17.90
CA LEU A 366 -25.06 23.01 -19.02
C LEU A 366 -26.00 23.31 -20.19
N ARG A 367 -25.43 23.28 -21.41
CA ARG A 367 -26.14 23.68 -22.66
C ARG A 367 -26.27 22.55 -23.68
N ASP A 368 -25.56 21.44 -23.50
CA ASP A 368 -25.65 20.27 -24.38
C ASP A 368 -26.50 19.15 -23.77
N GLY A 369 -26.98 18.24 -24.61
CA GLY A 369 -27.82 17.11 -24.20
C GLY A 369 -27.05 15.87 -23.76
N ASN A 370 -25.73 15.95 -23.61
CA ASN A 370 -24.93 14.77 -23.21
C ASN A 370 -25.03 14.59 -21.70
N PHE A 371 -25.34 13.37 -21.28
CA PHE A 371 -25.37 13.02 -19.87
C PHE A 371 -23.97 13.04 -19.28
N ARG A 372 -23.83 13.75 -18.17
CA ARG A 372 -22.69 13.71 -17.27
C ARG A 372 -23.11 13.07 -15.97
N ILE A 373 -22.22 12.27 -15.41
CA ILE A 373 -22.41 11.60 -14.14
C ILE A 373 -21.34 12.10 -13.17
N ASP A 374 -21.75 12.45 -11.96
CA ASP A 374 -20.85 12.77 -10.85
C ASP A 374 -21.33 12.04 -9.59
N VAL A 375 -20.43 11.90 -8.62
CA VAL A 375 -20.75 11.30 -7.31
C VAL A 375 -20.38 12.29 -6.21
N ALA A 376 -21.31 12.51 -5.28
CA ALA A 376 -21.14 13.35 -4.11
C ALA A 376 -21.70 12.68 -2.85
N GLU A 377 -21.61 13.36 -1.71
CA GLU A 377 -22.04 12.84 -0.40
C GLU A 377 -23.54 12.45 -0.35
N ASP A 378 -24.38 13.08 -1.16
CA ASP A 378 -25.83 12.87 -1.22
C ASP A 378 -26.27 11.87 -2.30
N GLY A 379 -25.37 11.43 -3.18
CA GLY A 379 -25.64 10.33 -4.11
C GLY A 379 -24.95 10.44 -5.47
N ILE A 380 -25.56 9.75 -6.43
CA ILE A 380 -25.20 9.73 -7.85
C ILE A 380 -25.96 10.84 -8.55
N HIS A 381 -25.24 11.77 -9.14
CA HIS A 381 -25.78 12.89 -9.90
C HIS A 381 -25.72 12.54 -11.38
N ILE A 382 -26.83 12.64 -12.10
CA ILE A 382 -26.85 12.59 -13.56
C ILE A 382 -27.53 13.84 -14.10
N TYR A 383 -26.88 14.52 -15.04
CA TYR A 383 -27.33 15.81 -15.54
C TYR A 383 -27.01 16.04 -17.02
N ALA A 384 -27.87 16.81 -17.67
CA ALA A 384 -27.81 17.24 -19.07
C ALA A 384 -28.54 18.60 -19.19
N ARG A 385 -28.58 19.22 -20.38
CA ARG A 385 -29.34 20.47 -20.59
C ARG A 385 -30.79 20.34 -20.08
N GLY A 386 -31.13 21.13 -19.06
CA GLY A 386 -32.47 21.17 -18.48
C GLY A 386 -32.88 19.91 -17.70
N PHE A 387 -31.92 19.05 -17.35
CA PHE A 387 -32.14 17.80 -16.64
C PHE A 387 -31.10 17.63 -15.54
N HIS A 388 -31.53 17.33 -14.32
CA HIS A 388 -30.67 16.94 -13.21
C HIS A 388 -31.45 16.02 -12.27
N ARG A 389 -30.88 14.87 -11.95
CA ARG A 389 -31.40 13.93 -10.96
C ARG A 389 -30.29 13.45 -10.04
N VAL A 390 -30.69 13.16 -8.81
CA VAL A 390 -29.84 12.61 -7.76
C VAL A 390 -30.53 11.37 -7.20
N ALA A 391 -29.79 10.28 -7.07
CA ALA A 391 -30.30 9.04 -6.49
C ALA A 391 -29.21 8.29 -5.72
N GLN A 392 -29.62 7.34 -4.88
CA GLN A 392 -28.70 6.46 -4.16
C GLN A 392 -28.46 5.11 -4.86
N ASP A 393 -29.26 4.80 -5.88
CA ASP A 393 -29.17 3.59 -6.69
C ASP A 393 -29.29 3.93 -8.18
N ALA A 394 -28.53 3.24 -9.02
CA ALA A 394 -28.44 3.49 -10.45
C ALA A 394 -29.76 3.20 -11.19
N MET A 395 -30.48 2.17 -10.77
CA MET A 395 -31.68 1.69 -11.46
C MET A 395 -32.86 2.65 -11.36
N SER A 396 -32.98 3.38 -10.25
CA SER A 396 -34.03 4.39 -10.08
C SER A 396 -33.93 5.56 -11.07
N LEU A 397 -32.73 5.84 -11.60
CA LEU A 397 -32.51 6.92 -12.55
C LEU A 397 -32.97 6.57 -13.97
N PHE A 398 -32.94 5.29 -14.35
CA PHE A 398 -33.20 4.84 -15.73
C PHE A 398 -34.51 5.29 -16.36
N PRO A 399 -35.67 5.20 -15.66
CA PRO A 399 -36.95 5.64 -16.20
C PRO A 399 -36.97 7.11 -16.63
N GLU A 400 -36.09 7.94 -16.07
CA GLU A 400 -36.05 9.38 -16.28
C GLU A 400 -35.13 9.81 -17.44
N LEU A 401 -34.28 8.90 -17.94
CA LEU A 401 -33.24 9.23 -18.94
C LEU A 401 -33.77 9.28 -20.38
N GLY A 402 -34.97 8.74 -20.64
CA GLY A 402 -35.57 8.74 -21.98
C GLY A 402 -34.80 7.92 -23.03
N VAL A 403 -33.94 6.98 -22.62
CA VAL A 403 -33.08 6.17 -23.50
C VAL A 403 -33.65 4.79 -23.85
N ALA A 404 -34.92 4.51 -23.52
CA ALA A 404 -35.52 3.18 -23.68
C ALA A 404 -35.52 2.62 -25.12
N GLN A 405 -35.48 3.50 -26.13
CA GLN A 405 -35.44 3.13 -27.55
C GLN A 405 -34.02 3.15 -28.14
N ASP A 406 -33.00 3.51 -27.37
CA ASP A 406 -31.59 3.55 -27.77
C ASP A 406 -30.80 2.55 -26.92
N GLY A 407 -30.82 1.29 -27.34
CA GLY A 407 -30.21 0.19 -26.56
C GLY A 407 -28.71 0.38 -26.32
N ALA A 408 -27.99 1.00 -27.27
CA ALA A 408 -26.56 1.26 -27.12
C ALA A 408 -26.28 2.33 -26.07
N HIS A 409 -27.05 3.42 -26.09
CA HIS A 409 -26.93 4.49 -25.09
C HIS A 409 -27.43 4.04 -23.71
N ALA A 410 -28.52 3.27 -23.65
CA ALA A 410 -29.00 2.66 -22.42
C ALA A 410 -27.95 1.74 -21.78
N PHE A 411 -27.27 0.90 -22.58
CA PHE A 411 -26.21 0.02 -22.09
C PHE A 411 -25.01 0.81 -21.53
N TYR A 412 -24.58 1.86 -22.24
CA TYR A 412 -23.51 2.74 -21.78
C TYR A 412 -23.86 3.41 -20.44
N LEU A 413 -25.02 4.07 -20.36
CA LEU A 413 -25.46 4.74 -19.13
C LEU A 413 -25.64 3.76 -17.98
N GLY A 414 -26.13 2.54 -18.24
CA GLY A 414 -26.24 1.53 -17.20
C GLY A 414 -24.91 1.07 -16.65
N THR A 415 -23.90 0.95 -17.52
CA THR A 415 -22.53 0.62 -17.10
C THR A 415 -21.94 1.73 -16.23
N GLU A 416 -22.04 2.98 -16.68
CA GLU A 416 -21.49 4.13 -15.96
C GLU A 416 -22.23 4.42 -14.66
N LEU A 417 -23.56 4.35 -14.63
CA LEU A 417 -24.35 4.55 -13.42
C LEU A 417 -24.10 3.46 -12.39
N MET A 418 -23.94 2.20 -12.80
CA MET A 418 -23.57 1.13 -11.86
C MET A 418 -22.16 1.33 -11.30
N LYS A 419 -21.20 1.78 -12.13
CA LYS A 419 -19.85 2.16 -11.66
C LYS A 419 -19.91 3.33 -10.67
N ALA A 420 -20.73 4.34 -10.94
CA ALA A 420 -20.97 5.46 -10.04
C ALA A 420 -21.62 5.02 -8.72
N GLU A 421 -22.56 4.07 -8.75
CA GLU A 421 -23.16 3.50 -7.55
C GLU A 421 -22.11 2.78 -6.70
N ILE A 422 -21.28 1.92 -7.28
CA ILE A 422 -20.18 1.25 -6.56
C ILE A 422 -19.27 2.29 -5.91
N ALA A 423 -18.91 3.34 -6.66
CA ALA A 423 -18.07 4.41 -6.14
C ALA A 423 -18.71 5.17 -4.98
N PHE A 424 -20.01 5.48 -5.07
CA PHE A 424 -20.76 6.11 -4.00
C PHE A 424 -20.80 5.23 -2.75
N ARG A 425 -21.14 3.94 -2.90
CA ARG A 425 -21.31 3.00 -1.78
C ARG A 425 -20.01 2.74 -1.03
N LEU A 426 -18.90 2.62 -1.76
CA LEU A 426 -17.60 2.30 -1.19
C LEU A 426 -16.76 3.53 -0.85
N GLY A 427 -17.18 4.72 -1.29
CA GLY A 427 -16.35 5.93 -1.18
C GLY A 427 -15.12 5.84 -2.08
N LYS A 428 -15.30 5.51 -3.36
CA LYS A 428 -14.27 5.61 -4.41
C LYS A 428 -14.47 6.88 -5.23
N ARG A 429 -13.39 7.36 -5.83
CA ARG A 429 -13.41 8.43 -6.81
C ARG A 429 -13.97 7.92 -8.13
N TYR A 430 -15.18 8.35 -8.44
CA TYR A 430 -15.76 8.14 -9.74
C TYR A 430 -15.21 9.17 -10.74
N ARG A 431 -14.86 8.67 -11.93
CA ARG A 431 -14.66 9.46 -13.12
C ARG A 431 -15.33 8.75 -14.28
N GLN A 432 -16.16 9.50 -15.00
CA GLN A 432 -16.86 8.95 -16.16
C GLN A 432 -15.83 8.49 -17.21
N ASP A 433 -16.12 7.37 -17.84
CA ASP A 433 -15.25 6.72 -18.85
C ASP A 433 -13.88 6.21 -18.35
N GLU A 434 -13.50 6.47 -17.10
CA GLU A 434 -12.29 5.89 -16.47
C GLU A 434 -12.65 4.68 -15.59
N PRO A 435 -11.80 3.64 -15.48
CA PRO A 435 -12.00 2.57 -14.51
C PRO A 435 -11.87 3.09 -13.07
N LEU A 436 -12.51 2.40 -12.12
CA LEU A 436 -12.21 2.64 -10.70
C LEU A 436 -10.79 2.17 -10.39
N ASP A 437 -10.05 2.97 -9.64
CA ASP A 437 -8.72 2.61 -9.15
C ASP A 437 -8.86 1.65 -7.96
N TRP A 438 -8.33 0.43 -8.05
CA TRP A 438 -8.37 -0.55 -6.96
C TRP A 438 -7.01 -0.72 -6.26
N GLY A 439 -6.07 0.20 -6.48
CA GLY A 439 -4.71 0.09 -5.98
C GLY A 439 -4.02 -1.17 -6.51
N CYS A 440 -3.35 -1.91 -5.64
CA CYS A 440 -2.67 -3.17 -5.99
C CYS A 440 -3.60 -4.39 -6.10
N ALA A 441 -4.90 -4.24 -5.83
CA ALA A 441 -5.86 -5.36 -5.92
C ALA A 441 -6.11 -5.85 -7.36
N VAL A 442 -5.76 -5.04 -8.36
CA VAL A 442 -5.88 -5.35 -9.78
C VAL A 442 -4.61 -4.94 -10.50
N ASP A 443 -4.41 -5.46 -11.70
CA ASP A 443 -3.32 -4.99 -12.56
C ASP A 443 -3.62 -3.58 -13.05
N ALA A 444 -2.62 -2.70 -13.01
CA ALA A 444 -2.77 -1.36 -13.55
C ALA A 444 -3.03 -1.44 -15.06
N SER A 445 -4.07 -0.76 -15.55
CA SER A 445 -4.26 -0.60 -16.98
C SER A 445 -3.12 0.25 -17.53
N GLU A 446 -2.36 -0.30 -18.49
CA GLU A 446 -1.43 0.50 -19.30
C GLU A 446 -2.23 1.47 -20.18
N GLU A 447 -2.68 2.57 -19.58
CA GLU A 447 -3.19 3.70 -20.36
C GLU A 447 -1.98 4.43 -20.94
N ASP A 448 -1.87 4.38 -22.26
CA ASP A 448 -0.97 5.23 -23.02
C ASP A 448 -1.40 6.69 -22.81
N LYS A 449 -0.83 7.34 -21.79
CA LYS A 449 -1.09 8.75 -21.42
C LYS A 449 -0.75 9.75 -22.52
N THR A 450 -0.21 9.30 -23.65
CA THR A 450 0.04 10.12 -24.84
C THR A 450 -1.14 10.15 -25.83
N ARG A 451 -2.17 9.34 -25.59
CA ARG A 451 -3.41 9.32 -26.39
C ARG A 451 -4.58 9.69 -25.51
N PHE A 452 -5.41 10.63 -25.97
CA PHE A 452 -6.76 10.76 -25.41
C PHE A 452 -7.43 9.40 -25.52
N ALA A 453 -8.05 8.92 -24.43
CA ALA A 453 -8.88 7.73 -24.45
C ALA A 453 -9.82 7.84 -25.65
N GLU A 454 -9.75 6.87 -26.58
CA GLU A 454 -10.66 6.86 -27.72
C GLU A 454 -12.08 6.84 -27.15
N ALA A 455 -12.88 7.86 -27.49
CA ALA A 455 -14.30 7.89 -27.12
C ALA A 455 -14.92 6.53 -27.42
N GLY A 456 -15.57 5.94 -26.41
CA GLY A 456 -16.09 4.58 -26.46
C GLY A 456 -16.81 4.28 -27.79
N HIS A 457 -16.64 3.05 -28.27
CA HIS A 457 -17.13 2.56 -29.57
C HIS A 457 -18.61 2.84 -29.87
N THR A 458 -19.40 3.23 -28.87
CA THR A 458 -20.81 3.61 -28.95
C THR A 458 -21.09 4.95 -29.63
N LEU A 459 -20.13 5.88 -29.74
CA LEU A 459 -20.35 7.17 -30.42
C LEU A 459 -20.08 7.14 -31.94
N ARG A 460 -19.35 6.14 -32.45
CA ARG A 460 -18.95 6.07 -33.87
C ARG A 460 -20.11 5.92 -34.87
N LYS A 461 -21.31 5.52 -34.40
CA LYS A 461 -22.48 5.35 -35.29
C LYS A 461 -23.19 6.66 -35.62
N LYS A 462 -23.18 7.67 -34.73
CA LYS A 462 -23.90 8.93 -34.96
C LYS A 462 -23.26 9.82 -36.03
N ASP A 463 -21.94 9.75 -36.20
CA ASP A 463 -21.26 10.54 -37.23
C ASP A 463 -21.41 9.93 -38.63
N LYS A 464 -21.54 8.60 -38.75
CA LYS A 464 -21.79 7.95 -40.05
C LYS A 464 -23.21 8.19 -40.56
N ASP A 465 -24.21 8.19 -39.68
CA ASP A 465 -25.60 8.41 -40.10
C ASP A 465 -25.86 9.88 -40.48
N ARG A 466 -25.12 10.85 -39.90
CA ARG A 466 -25.17 12.27 -40.30
C ARG A 466 -24.53 12.58 -41.65
N LEU A 467 -23.58 11.76 -42.09
CA LEU A 467 -22.90 11.90 -43.39
C LEU A 467 -23.67 11.18 -44.51
N ALA A 468 -24.53 10.21 -44.19
CA ALA A 468 -25.35 9.51 -45.17
C ALA A 468 -26.61 10.29 -45.59
N ASP A 469 -27.15 11.16 -44.73
CA ASP A 469 -28.33 12.00 -45.01
C ASP A 469 -28.01 13.31 -45.78
N ALA A 470 -26.74 13.56 -46.10
CA ALA A 470 -26.30 14.76 -46.83
C ALA A 470 -26.05 14.53 -48.34
N ASP A 471 -26.13 13.28 -48.81
CA ASP A 471 -25.88 12.88 -50.21
C ASP A 471 -27.10 12.15 -50.80
N ASP A 472 -28.25 12.80 -50.88
CA ASP A 472 -29.32 12.41 -51.82
C ASP A 472 -29.90 13.68 -52.49
N PRO A 473 -29.76 13.85 -53.82
CA PRO A 473 -30.13 15.09 -54.53
C PRO A 473 -31.64 15.34 -54.68
#